data_AF-A0A3E2BN26-F1
#
_entry.id   AF-A0A3E2BN26-F1
#
_cell.length_a   1.000
_cell.length_b   1.000
_cell.length_c   1.000
_cell.angle_alpha   90.00
_cell.angle_beta   90.00
_cell.angle_gamma   90.00
#
_symmetry.space_group_name_H-M   'P 1'
#
loop_
_entity.id
_entity.type
_entity.pdbx_description
1 polymer ?
#
loop_
_entity_poly.entity_id
_entity_poly.type
_entity_poly.pdbx_seq_one_letter_code
_entity_poly.pdbx_strand_id
1 'polypeptide(L)'
;MYFLLVFLACSVCLLASRQDEMKARYDPIIQKLAARHGVPADLVHAVIKAESNYDQFAVSAKGALGLMQLMPETAMKYGVLNILDPEQNIEGGIKYLKDLIKQYKGDRNLVLSAYNAGQGAVEKHNGVPPYPETRTYLKRVEYKNSYIKTRTKIYRFYDENGRLCVTNNPYYLPRK
;
A
#
# COMPACT_ATOMS: atom_id res chain seq x y z
N MET A 1 -10.90 -46.77 8.10
CA MET A 1 -10.50 -45.84 7.02
C MET A 1 -10.67 -44.38 7.46
N TYR A 2 -10.03 -43.97 8.56
CA TYR A 2 -10.11 -42.62 9.16
C TYR A 2 -8.69 -42.08 9.42
N PHE A 3 -7.90 -41.86 8.36
CA PHE A 3 -6.54 -41.32 8.50
C PHE A 3 -6.22 -40.22 7.47
N LEU A 4 -7.25 -39.51 6.98
CA LEU A 4 -7.09 -38.47 5.96
C LEU A 4 -7.92 -37.20 6.22
N LEU A 5 -8.14 -36.83 7.48
CA LEU A 5 -8.85 -35.58 7.84
C LEU A 5 -8.08 -34.67 8.83
N VAL A 6 -6.92 -35.12 9.35
CA VAL A 6 -6.12 -34.34 10.32
C VAL A 6 -5.04 -33.47 9.65
N PHE A 7 -4.60 -33.80 8.42
CA PHE A 7 -3.54 -33.04 7.74
C PHE A 7 -4.00 -31.73 7.09
N LEU A 8 -5.26 -31.65 6.62
CA LEU A 8 -5.77 -30.47 5.90
C LEU A 8 -6.00 -29.27 6.84
N ALA A 9 -6.50 -29.51 8.06
CA ALA A 9 -6.74 -28.46 9.06
C ALA A 9 -5.42 -27.90 9.62
N CYS A 10 -4.40 -28.73 9.80
CA CYS A 10 -3.09 -28.32 10.31
C CYS A 10 -2.36 -27.41 9.31
N SER A 11 -2.40 -27.72 8.01
CA SER A 11 -1.76 -26.90 6.97
C SER A 11 -2.38 -25.50 6.80
N VAL A 12 -3.70 -25.37 6.91
CA VAL A 12 -4.39 -24.07 6.86
C VAL A 12 -4.09 -23.23 8.12
N CYS A 13 -4.07 -23.84 9.30
CA CYS A 13 -3.68 -23.16 10.54
C CYS A 13 -2.22 -22.66 10.51
N LEU A 14 -1.28 -23.46 9.99
CA LEU A 14 0.14 -23.07 9.83
C LEU A 14 0.35 -21.91 8.83
N LEU A 15 -0.46 -21.83 7.76
CA LEU A 15 -0.39 -20.74 6.79
C LEU A 15 -0.99 -19.45 7.34
N ALA A 16 -2.11 -19.53 8.06
CA ALA A 16 -2.72 -18.37 8.72
C ALA A 16 -1.79 -17.79 9.80
N SER A 17 -1.16 -18.64 10.62
CA SER A 17 -0.20 -18.19 11.63
C SER A 17 1.03 -17.50 11.01
N ARG A 18 1.51 -17.99 9.87
CA ARG A 18 2.62 -17.36 9.14
C ARG A 18 2.23 -16.00 8.56
N GLN A 19 1.01 -15.86 8.06
CA GLN A 19 0.53 -14.57 7.55
C GLN A 19 0.42 -13.53 8.67
N ASP A 20 -0.13 -13.91 9.82
CA ASP A 20 -0.23 -13.02 10.99
C ASP A 20 1.15 -12.60 11.50
N GLU A 21 2.12 -13.52 11.52
CA GLU A 21 3.52 -13.23 11.85
C GLU A 21 4.13 -12.23 10.86
N MET A 22 3.97 -12.43 9.55
CA MET A 22 4.50 -11.50 8.54
C MET A 22 3.79 -10.15 8.59
N LYS A 23 2.47 -10.12 8.81
CA LYS A 23 1.75 -8.87 9.06
C LYS A 23 2.37 -8.14 10.25
N ALA A 24 2.56 -8.82 11.39
CA ALA A 24 3.14 -8.24 12.58
C ALA A 24 4.57 -7.72 12.35
N ARG A 25 5.37 -8.43 11.53
CA ARG A 25 6.72 -8.01 11.15
C ARG A 25 6.75 -6.66 10.42
N TYR A 26 5.83 -6.43 9.48
CA TYR A 26 5.81 -5.21 8.67
C TYR A 26 4.92 -4.10 9.22
N ASP A 27 4.03 -4.40 10.18
CA ASP A 27 3.09 -3.44 10.79
C ASP A 27 3.79 -2.16 11.28
N PRO A 28 4.91 -2.21 12.05
CA PRO A 28 5.55 -0.98 12.52
C PRO A 28 6.03 -0.06 11.39
N ILE A 29 6.55 -0.64 10.30
CA ILE A 29 7.01 0.09 9.10
C ILE A 29 5.80 0.70 8.39
N ILE A 30 4.74 -0.09 8.19
CA ILE A 30 3.51 0.35 7.55
C ILE A 30 2.86 1.49 8.36
N GLN A 31 2.71 1.36 9.67
CA GLN A 31 2.13 2.41 10.53
C GLN A 31 2.92 3.72 10.43
N LYS A 32 4.24 3.64 10.56
CA LYS A 32 5.14 4.81 10.48
C LYS A 32 5.00 5.52 9.13
N LEU A 33 5.10 4.79 8.02
CA LEU A 33 5.08 5.37 6.68
C LEU A 33 3.69 5.84 6.25
N ALA A 34 2.66 5.06 6.56
CA ALA A 34 1.27 5.41 6.27
C ALA A 34 0.89 6.71 7.01
N ALA A 35 1.25 6.83 8.29
CA ALA A 35 1.04 8.05 9.08
C ALA A 35 1.86 9.25 8.54
N ARG A 36 3.11 9.02 8.12
CA ARG A 36 3.97 10.07 7.52
C ARG A 36 3.33 10.64 6.25
N HIS A 37 2.78 9.77 5.40
CA HIS A 37 2.26 10.18 4.09
C HIS A 37 0.77 10.50 4.09
N GLY A 38 0.07 10.22 5.19
CA GLY A 38 -1.36 10.49 5.34
C GLY A 38 -2.25 9.48 4.63
N VAL A 39 -1.76 8.26 4.39
CA VAL A 39 -2.50 7.15 3.78
C VAL A 39 -3.01 6.23 4.90
N PRO A 40 -4.22 5.67 4.82
CA PRO A 40 -4.70 4.72 5.83
C PRO A 40 -3.85 3.44 5.89
N ALA A 41 -3.37 3.04 7.06
CA ALA A 41 -2.51 1.85 7.23
C ALA A 41 -3.24 0.55 6.86
N ASP A 42 -4.54 0.46 7.16
CA ASP A 42 -5.41 -0.65 6.80
C ASP A 42 -5.52 -0.82 5.27
N LEU A 43 -5.57 0.27 4.50
CA LEU A 43 -5.48 0.22 3.03
C LEU A 43 -4.14 -0.36 2.58
N VAL A 44 -3.03 0.08 3.17
CA VAL A 44 -1.69 -0.41 2.81
C VAL A 44 -1.57 -1.91 3.10
N HIS A 45 -2.03 -2.38 4.25
CA HIS A 45 -2.09 -3.81 4.56
C HIS A 45 -2.94 -4.59 3.56
N ALA A 46 -4.11 -4.06 3.17
CA ALA A 46 -5.00 -4.71 2.21
C ALA A 46 -4.36 -4.82 0.82
N VAL A 47 -3.64 -3.78 0.38
CA VAL A 47 -2.88 -3.79 -0.88
C VAL A 47 -1.73 -4.80 -0.81
N ILE A 48 -0.86 -4.75 0.20
CA ILE A 48 0.25 -5.71 0.36
C ILE A 48 -0.26 -7.16 0.38
N LYS A 49 -1.35 -7.41 1.11
CA LYS A 49 -1.97 -8.75 1.14
C LYS A 49 -2.43 -9.20 -0.25
N ALA A 50 -3.05 -8.31 -1.01
CA ALA A 50 -3.53 -8.61 -2.37
C ALA A 50 -2.41 -8.70 -3.42
N GLU A 51 -1.29 -8.02 -3.21
CA GLU A 51 -0.18 -7.95 -4.16
C GLU A 51 0.80 -9.11 -3.98
N SER A 52 1.30 -9.32 -2.77
CA SER A 52 2.36 -10.30 -2.50
C SER A 52 2.05 -11.26 -1.36
N ASN A 53 0.93 -11.07 -0.66
CA ASN A 53 0.64 -11.78 0.57
C ASN A 53 1.78 -11.65 1.62
N TYR A 54 2.37 -10.45 1.72
CA TYR A 54 3.54 -10.14 2.57
C TYR A 54 4.85 -10.84 2.19
N ASP A 55 4.95 -11.42 0.99
CA ASP A 55 6.25 -11.85 0.46
C ASP A 55 7.05 -10.65 -0.05
N GLN A 56 8.17 -10.34 0.61
CA GLN A 56 9.06 -9.23 0.23
C GLN A 56 9.90 -9.55 -1.02
N PHE A 57 10.00 -10.81 -1.42
CA PHE A 57 10.77 -11.26 -2.58
C PHE A 57 9.86 -11.63 -3.76
N ALA A 58 8.56 -11.35 -3.66
CA ALA A 58 7.60 -11.65 -4.72
C ALA A 58 7.98 -10.98 -6.05
N VAL A 59 7.93 -11.77 -7.12
CA VAL A 59 8.13 -11.31 -8.49
C VAL A 59 6.95 -11.79 -9.33
N SER A 60 6.22 -10.88 -9.97
CA SER A 60 5.17 -11.26 -10.91
C SER A 60 5.74 -11.59 -12.29
N ALA A 61 4.97 -12.32 -13.11
CA ALA A 61 5.31 -12.59 -14.50
C ALA A 61 5.49 -11.33 -15.35
N LYS A 62 4.87 -10.21 -14.96
CA LYS A 62 5.00 -8.90 -15.63
C LYS A 62 6.20 -8.08 -15.13
N GLY A 63 6.94 -8.57 -14.13
CA GLY A 63 8.13 -7.92 -13.58
C GLY A 63 7.88 -6.96 -12.40
N ALA A 64 6.68 -6.97 -11.82
CA ALA A 64 6.39 -6.25 -10.57
C ALA A 64 7.08 -6.95 -9.37
N LEU A 65 7.57 -6.15 -8.41
CA LEU A 65 8.51 -6.61 -7.39
C LEU A 65 8.13 -6.19 -5.96
N GLY A 66 8.36 -7.10 -5.01
CA GLY A 66 8.29 -6.86 -3.57
C GLY A 66 6.87 -6.77 -2.99
N LEU A 67 6.79 -6.24 -1.77
CA LEU A 67 5.57 -6.24 -0.93
C LEU A 67 4.36 -5.57 -1.58
N MET A 68 4.59 -4.46 -2.26
CA MET A 68 3.56 -3.65 -2.92
C MET A 68 3.55 -3.84 -4.44
N GLN A 69 4.28 -4.83 -4.96
CA GLN A 69 4.39 -5.19 -6.39
C GLN A 69 4.57 -3.96 -7.28
N LEU A 70 5.66 -3.22 -7.08
CA LEU A 70 5.98 -2.06 -7.91
C LEU A 70 6.62 -2.52 -9.21
N MET A 71 6.16 -1.98 -10.34
CA MET A 71 6.90 -2.04 -11.59
C MET A 71 8.20 -1.23 -11.46
N PRO A 72 9.31 -1.62 -12.12
CA PRO A 72 10.58 -0.90 -12.02
C PRO A 72 10.48 0.60 -12.34
N GLU A 73 9.71 0.98 -13.36
CA GLU A 73 9.48 2.38 -13.71
C GLU A 73 8.75 3.15 -12.60
N THR A 74 7.72 2.55 -12.00
CA THR A 74 6.99 3.12 -10.86
C THR A 74 7.92 3.27 -9.65
N ALA A 75 8.74 2.26 -9.36
CA ALA A 75 9.70 2.29 -8.27
C ALA A 75 10.69 3.45 -8.43
N MET A 76 11.24 3.62 -9.65
CA MET A 76 12.13 4.73 -9.98
C MET A 76 11.46 6.10 -9.81
N LYS A 77 10.24 6.27 -10.33
CA LYS A 77 9.46 7.50 -10.20
C LYS A 77 9.25 7.91 -8.73
N TYR A 78 9.11 6.95 -7.83
CA TYR A 78 8.87 7.18 -6.41
C TYR A 78 10.12 7.08 -5.51
N GLY A 79 11.31 7.06 -6.13
CA GLY A 79 12.59 7.15 -5.44
C GLY A 79 13.00 5.87 -4.69
N VAL A 80 12.55 4.71 -5.16
CA VAL A 80 12.93 3.40 -4.62
C VAL A 80 14.25 2.97 -5.29
N LEU A 81 15.32 2.88 -4.51
CA LEU A 81 16.65 2.48 -5.00
C LEU A 81 16.85 0.97 -4.91
N ASN A 82 16.37 0.35 -3.84
CA ASN A 82 16.32 -1.10 -3.69
C ASN A 82 14.87 -1.56 -3.57
N ILE A 83 14.31 -2.14 -4.64
CA ILE A 83 12.89 -2.52 -4.69
C ILE A 83 12.57 -3.70 -3.77
N LEU A 84 13.56 -4.52 -3.40
CA LEU A 84 13.38 -5.64 -2.47
C LEU A 84 13.64 -5.25 -1.01
N ASP A 85 14.09 -4.01 -0.75
CA ASP A 85 14.09 -3.47 0.61
C ASP A 85 12.65 -3.16 1.05
N PRO A 86 12.17 -3.74 2.17
CA PRO A 86 10.78 -3.56 2.59
C PRO A 86 10.38 -2.11 2.85
N GLU A 87 11.22 -1.32 3.52
CA GLU A 87 10.88 0.06 3.86
C GLU A 87 10.78 0.92 2.60
N GLN A 88 11.72 0.76 1.66
CA GLN A 88 11.69 1.47 0.39
C GLN A 88 10.52 1.04 -0.50
N ASN A 89 10.25 -0.27 -0.62
CA ASN A 89 9.13 -0.78 -1.42
C ASN A 89 7.78 -0.28 -0.89
N ILE A 90 7.58 -0.37 0.44
CA ILE A 90 6.37 0.13 1.11
C ILE A 90 6.26 1.65 0.94
N GLU A 91 7.33 2.41 1.15
CA GLU A 91 7.26 3.87 1.02
C GLU A 91 6.97 4.31 -0.42
N GLY A 92 7.57 3.64 -1.41
CA GLY A 92 7.29 3.87 -2.83
C GLY A 92 5.83 3.60 -3.19
N GLY A 93 5.29 2.46 -2.76
CA GLY A 93 3.89 2.11 -3.00
C GLY A 93 2.90 3.01 -2.27
N ILE A 94 3.22 3.48 -1.07
CA ILE A 94 2.42 4.47 -0.34
C ILE A 94 2.40 5.82 -1.07
N LYS A 95 3.54 6.30 -1.57
CA LYS A 95 3.60 7.54 -2.36
C LYS A 95 2.78 7.41 -3.64
N TYR A 96 2.88 6.27 -4.33
CA TYR A 96 2.07 5.99 -5.50
C TYR A 96 0.57 5.98 -5.17
N LEU A 97 0.14 5.23 -4.14
CA LEU A 97 -1.25 5.22 -3.68
C LEU A 97 -1.75 6.63 -3.36
N LYS A 98 -0.95 7.46 -2.68
CA LYS A 98 -1.32 8.83 -2.33
C LYS A 98 -1.63 9.68 -3.56
N ASP A 99 -0.83 9.57 -4.61
CA ASP A 99 -1.06 10.28 -5.86
C ASP A 99 -2.34 9.80 -6.55
N LEU A 100 -2.58 8.50 -6.59
CA LEU A 100 -3.82 7.93 -7.12
C LEU A 100 -5.05 8.40 -6.32
N ILE A 101 -4.96 8.39 -4.98
CA ILE A 101 -6.04 8.89 -4.12
C ILE A 101 -6.35 10.35 -4.42
N LYS A 102 -5.32 11.17 -4.63
CA LYS A 102 -5.51 12.58 -5.02
C LYS A 102 -6.16 12.69 -6.40
N GLN A 103 -5.66 11.96 -7.40
CA GLN A 103 -6.15 12.03 -8.78
C GLN A 103 -7.61 11.59 -8.89
N TYR A 104 -7.97 10.47 -8.26
CA TYR A 104 -9.31 9.90 -8.31
C TYR A 104 -10.18 10.36 -7.14
N LYS A 105 -9.79 11.45 -6.46
CA LYS A 105 -10.55 12.11 -5.40
C LYS A 105 -11.05 11.15 -4.32
N GLY A 106 -10.23 10.15 -3.96
CA GLY A 106 -10.56 9.16 -2.94
C GLY A 106 -11.55 8.07 -3.35
N ASP A 107 -12.02 7.99 -4.60
CA ASP A 107 -12.85 6.86 -5.04
C ASP A 107 -12.04 5.56 -4.96
N ARG A 108 -12.41 4.68 -4.03
CA ARG A 108 -11.67 3.43 -3.78
C ARG A 108 -11.49 2.61 -5.05
N ASN A 109 -12.54 2.47 -5.86
CA ASN A 109 -12.51 1.55 -6.99
C ASN A 109 -11.64 2.11 -8.11
N LEU A 110 -11.67 3.41 -8.36
CA LEU A 110 -10.80 4.05 -9.35
C LEU A 110 -9.33 4.02 -8.90
N VAL A 111 -9.06 4.32 -7.62
CA VAL A 111 -7.71 4.25 -7.04
C VAL A 111 -7.11 2.85 -7.20
N LEU A 112 -7.83 1.82 -6.72
CA LEU A 112 -7.34 0.44 -6.78
C LEU A 112 -7.27 -0.09 -8.22
N SER A 113 -8.18 0.35 -9.10
CA SER A 113 -8.10 -0.01 -10.53
C SER A 113 -6.86 0.60 -11.19
N ALA A 114 -6.54 1.86 -10.89
CA ALA A 114 -5.36 2.51 -11.42
C ALA A 114 -4.07 1.92 -10.84
N TYR A 115 -4.08 1.49 -9.57
CA TYR A 115 -2.95 0.81 -8.96
C TYR A 115 -2.65 -0.52 -9.68
N ASN A 116 -3.69 -1.32 -9.94
CA ASN A 116 -3.56 -2.65 -10.55
C ASN A 116 -3.37 -2.63 -12.08
N ALA A 117 -4.13 -1.82 -12.79
CA ALA A 117 -4.18 -1.82 -14.26
C ALA A 117 -3.48 -0.62 -14.91
N GLY A 118 -3.02 0.34 -14.10
CA GLY A 118 -2.45 1.61 -14.56
C GLY A 118 -3.51 2.70 -14.78
N GLN A 119 -3.09 3.96 -14.62
CA GLN A 119 -3.93 5.15 -14.79
C GLN A 119 -4.53 5.24 -16.20
N GLY A 120 -3.75 4.94 -17.24
CA GLY A 120 -4.20 4.97 -18.63
C GLY A 120 -5.34 3.99 -18.94
N ALA A 121 -5.41 2.86 -18.24
CA ALA A 121 -6.52 1.92 -18.39
C ALA A 121 -7.83 2.49 -17.82
N VAL A 122 -7.75 3.18 -16.68
CA VAL A 122 -8.90 3.85 -16.04
C VAL A 122 -9.36 5.03 -16.90
N GLU A 123 -8.42 5.83 -17.41
CA GLU A 123 -8.71 6.95 -18.31
C GLU A 123 -9.38 6.49 -19.60
N LYS A 124 -8.82 5.46 -20.27
CA LYS A 124 -9.36 4.88 -21.51
C LYS A 124 -10.81 4.42 -21.37
N HIS A 125 -11.19 3.89 -20.21
CA HIS A 125 -12.53 3.36 -19.95
C HIS A 125 -13.42 4.32 -19.18
N ASN A 126 -12.93 5.52 -18.85
CA ASN A 126 -13.61 6.51 -18.02
C ASN A 126 -14.19 5.91 -16.72
N GLY A 127 -13.42 5.01 -16.08
CA GLY A 127 -13.90 4.24 -14.95
C GLY A 127 -13.13 2.95 -14.71
N VAL A 128 -13.73 2.03 -13.96
CA VAL A 128 -13.16 0.70 -13.72
C VAL A 128 -13.06 -0.06 -15.05
N PRO A 129 -11.86 -0.44 -15.52
CA PRO A 129 -11.70 -1.14 -16.78
C PRO A 129 -12.40 -2.52 -16.71
N PRO A 130 -12.96 -3.02 -17.82
CA PRO A 130 -13.68 -4.30 -17.85
C PRO A 130 -12.74 -5.52 -17.83
N TYR A 131 -11.58 -5.42 -17.19
CA TYR A 131 -10.59 -6.49 -17.10
C TYR A 131 -10.95 -7.45 -15.96
N PRO A 132 -11.05 -8.77 -16.22
CA PRO A 132 -11.34 -9.77 -15.18
C PRO A 132 -10.33 -9.73 -14.01
N GLU A 133 -9.05 -9.52 -14.33
CA GLU A 133 -7.96 -9.36 -13.34
C GLU A 133 -8.26 -8.20 -12.38
N THR A 134 -8.56 -7.01 -12.89
CA THR A 134 -8.85 -5.82 -12.08
C THR A 134 -10.11 -5.97 -11.24
N ARG A 135 -11.18 -6.55 -11.80
CA ARG A 135 -12.41 -6.82 -11.01
C ARG A 135 -12.16 -7.83 -9.88
N THR A 136 -11.30 -8.82 -10.12
CA THR A 136 -10.88 -9.79 -9.10
C THR A 136 -10.02 -9.11 -8.04
N TYR A 137 -9.07 -8.27 -8.46
CA TYR A 137 -8.24 -7.47 -7.58
C TYR A 137 -9.07 -6.60 -6.63
N LEU A 138 -10.07 -5.87 -7.15
CA LEU A 138 -10.98 -5.04 -6.33
C LEU A 138 -11.73 -5.82 -5.25
N LYS A 139 -12.01 -7.11 -5.48
CA LYS A 139 -12.64 -8.00 -4.49
C LYS A 139 -11.62 -8.53 -3.48
N ARG A 140 -10.38 -8.77 -3.91
CA ARG A 140 -9.28 -9.31 -3.08
C ARG A 140 -8.72 -8.27 -2.11
N VAL A 141 -8.74 -6.99 -2.46
CA VAL A 141 -8.31 -5.91 -1.54
C VAL A 141 -9.37 -5.71 -0.45
N GLU A 142 -9.09 -6.24 0.74
CA GLU A 142 -9.95 -6.22 1.94
C GLU A 142 -10.02 -4.83 2.62
N TYR A 143 -10.28 -3.78 1.85
CA TYR A 143 -10.50 -2.42 2.34
C TYR A 143 -11.96 -2.02 2.12
N LYS A 144 -12.75 -1.87 3.19
CA LYS A 144 -14.22 -1.74 3.09
C LYS A 144 -14.72 -0.33 2.76
N ASN A 145 -13.92 0.72 3.03
CA ASN A 145 -14.39 2.09 2.82
C ASN A 145 -14.44 2.41 1.33
N SER A 146 -15.62 2.70 0.79
CA SER A 146 -15.81 3.12 -0.61
C SER A 146 -15.06 4.41 -0.96
N TYR A 147 -14.71 5.20 0.05
CA TYR A 147 -13.94 6.43 -0.08
C TYR A 147 -12.69 6.40 0.80
N ILE A 148 -11.53 6.60 0.18
CA ILE A 148 -10.23 6.67 0.84
C ILE A 148 -9.96 8.11 1.26
N LYS A 149 -9.94 8.36 2.57
CA LYS A 149 -9.57 9.66 3.13
C LYS A 149 -8.06 9.71 3.36
N THR A 150 -7.37 10.64 2.72
CA THR A 150 -6.02 11.02 3.16
C THR A 150 -6.12 12.00 4.32
N ARG A 151 -5.21 11.86 5.28
CA ARG A 151 -5.07 12.81 6.39
C ARG A 151 -3.80 13.61 6.18
N THR A 152 -3.93 14.88 5.85
CA THR A 152 -2.77 15.78 5.85
C THR A 152 -2.39 16.05 7.30
N LYS A 153 -1.22 15.57 7.73
CA LYS A 153 -0.70 15.90 9.06
C LYS A 153 -0.25 17.35 9.07
N ILE A 154 -0.85 18.15 9.94
CA ILE A 154 -0.42 19.53 10.21
C ILE A 154 0.45 19.50 11.47
N TYR A 155 1.70 19.87 11.32
CA TYR A 155 2.64 20.08 12.41
C TYR A 155 2.55 21.52 12.91
N ARG A 156 2.82 21.68 14.20
CA ARG A 156 2.95 22.97 14.88
C ARG A 156 4.32 23.02 15.55
N PHE A 157 5.06 24.10 15.38
CA PHE A 157 6.35 24.33 16.02
C PHE A 157 6.54 25.82 16.29
N TYR A 158 7.50 26.18 17.14
CA TYR A 158 7.90 27.57 17.34
C TYR A 158 9.20 27.86 16.59
N ASP A 159 9.27 28.99 15.89
CA ASP A 159 10.52 29.45 15.28
C ASP A 159 11.49 30.03 16.33
N GLU A 160 12.68 30.43 15.87
CA GLU A 160 13.72 31.04 16.71
C GLU A 160 13.28 32.34 17.41
N ASN A 161 12.23 33.00 16.92
CA ASN A 161 11.65 34.21 17.49
C ASN A 161 10.44 33.92 18.38
N GLY A 162 10.14 32.65 18.67
CA GLY A 162 9.00 32.23 19.47
C GLY A 162 7.65 32.36 18.77
N ARG A 163 7.61 32.51 17.44
CA ARG A 163 6.34 32.57 16.68
C ARG A 163 5.82 31.16 16.41
N LEU A 164 4.53 30.96 16.61
CA LEU A 164 3.86 29.70 16.26
C LEU A 164 3.79 29.54 14.74
N CYS A 165 4.48 28.53 14.22
CA CYS A 165 4.49 28.13 12.82
C CYS A 165 3.67 26.85 12.63
N VAL A 166 2.99 26.75 11.48
CA VAL A 166 2.26 25.55 11.06
C VAL A 166 2.75 25.08 9.70
N THR A 167 2.91 23.77 9.53
CA THR A 167 3.34 23.20 8.25
C THR A 167 2.76 21.82 8.05
N ASN A 168 2.52 21.42 6.81
CA ASN A 168 2.22 20.04 6.45
C ASN A 168 3.45 19.28 5.90
N ASN A 169 4.62 19.92 5.89
CA ASN A 169 5.87 19.35 5.42
C ASN A 169 6.88 19.28 6.58
N PRO A 170 7.27 18.07 7.03
CA PRO A 170 8.19 17.89 8.16
C PRO A 170 9.60 18.45 7.89
N TYR A 171 9.96 18.75 6.64
CA TYR A 171 11.23 19.39 6.29
C TYR A 171 11.44 20.74 7.01
N TYR A 172 10.35 21.47 7.28
CA TYR A 172 10.42 22.78 7.96
C TYR A 172 10.41 22.67 9.49
N LEU A 173 10.39 21.46 10.04
CA LEU A 173 10.47 21.30 11.49
C LEU A 173 11.89 21.61 11.97
N PRO A 174 12.04 22.24 13.14
CA PRO A 174 13.35 22.41 13.76
C PRO A 174 14.02 21.05 13.90
N ARG A 175 15.28 20.96 13.47
CA ARG A 175 16.08 19.74 13.69
C ARG A 175 16.36 19.64 15.19
N LYS A 176 16.13 18.45 15.75
CA LYS A 176 16.47 18.14 17.15
C LYS A 176 17.97 18.00 17.32
#